data_AF-A0A2U1SQ08-F1
#
_entry.id   AF-A0A2U1SQ08-F1
#
_cell.length_a   1.000
_cell.length_b   1.000
_cell.length_c   1.000
_cell.angle_alpha   90.00
_cell.angle_beta   90.00
_cell.angle_gamma   90.00
#
_symmetry.space_group_name_H-M   'P 1'
#
loop_
_entity.id
_entity.type
_entity.pdbx_description
1 polymer ?
#
loop_
_entity_poly.entity_id
_entity_poly.type
_entity_poly.pdbx_seq_one_letter_code
_entity_poly.pdbx_strand_id
1 'polypeptide(L)'
;MSSSAFVFDRLAYVDRLREAGVDEKEARAHAEALDVALRDGVAAKSDIDRLETKIKSDMDRLESKIETSAANLKVEILRWMVVTQLAVGGLLFAALRFTR
;
A
#
# COMPACT_ATOMS: atom_id res chain seq x y z
N MET A 1 5.92 -13.86 17.61
CA MET A 1 5.28 -12.68 18.21
C MET A 1 3.79 -12.94 18.15
N SER A 2 3.12 -13.12 19.29
CA SER A 2 1.71 -13.52 19.34
C SER A 2 0.86 -12.50 18.61
N SER A 3 0.21 -12.95 17.53
CA SER A 3 -0.90 -12.23 16.93
C SER A 3 -1.99 -12.17 17.99
N SER A 4 -2.19 -11.01 18.63
CA SER A 4 -3.40 -10.77 19.42
C SER A 4 -4.57 -10.62 18.45
N ALA A 5 -4.94 -11.73 17.81
CA ALA A 5 -6.30 -11.94 17.32
C ALA A 5 -7.22 -11.53 18.47
N PHE A 6 -8.22 -10.71 18.19
CA PHE A 6 -9.19 -10.20 19.14
C PHE A 6 -9.55 -11.29 20.18
N VAL A 7 -8.92 -11.27 21.37
CA VAL A 7 -9.09 -12.34 22.36
C VAL A 7 -10.37 -12.02 23.11
N PHE A 8 -11.50 -12.27 22.45
CA PHE A 8 -12.78 -12.25 23.11
C PHE A 8 -12.85 -13.45 24.06
N ASP A 9 -12.79 -13.16 25.36
CA ASP A 9 -12.93 -14.18 26.38
C ASP A 9 -14.40 -14.55 26.56
N ARG A 10 -14.80 -15.60 25.86
CA ARG A 10 -16.17 -16.15 25.89
C ARG A 10 -16.62 -16.49 27.30
N LEU A 11 -15.73 -17.03 28.15
CA LEU A 11 -16.10 -17.48 29.51
C LEU A 11 -16.34 -16.27 30.41
N ALA A 12 -15.42 -15.31 30.40
CA ALA A 12 -15.61 -14.08 31.17
C ALA A 12 -16.87 -13.30 30.74
N TYR A 13 -17.23 -13.35 29.45
CA TYR A 13 -18.46 -12.75 28.95
C TYR A 13 -19.71 -13.49 29.41
N VAL A 14 -19.71 -14.83 29.40
CA VAL A 14 -20.81 -15.64 29.95
C VAL A 14 -21.01 -15.35 31.44
N ASP A 15 -19.93 -15.32 32.21
CA ASP A 15 -19.98 -15.07 33.65
C ASP A 15 -20.61 -13.70 33.97
N ARG A 16 -20.23 -12.64 33.23
CA ARG A 16 -20.86 -11.32 33.38
C ARG A 16 -22.34 -11.31 33.04
N LEU A 17 -22.76 -12.05 32.01
CA LEU A 17 -24.18 -12.14 31.65
C LEU A 17 -24.98 -12.82 32.75
N ARG A 18 -24.43 -13.87 33.37
CA ARG A 18 -25.05 -14.55 34.50
C ARG A 18 -25.14 -13.67 35.74
N GLU A 19 -24.09 -12.91 36.05
CA GLU A 19 -24.09 -11.93 37.14
C GLU A 19 -25.17 -10.85 36.92
N ALA A 20 -25.49 -10.53 35.66
CA ALA A 20 -26.56 -9.63 35.28
C ALA A 20 -27.97 -10.29 35.27
N GLY A 21 -28.08 -11.57 35.62
CA GLY A 21 -29.35 -12.31 35.71
C GLY A 21 -29.80 -12.99 34.42
N VAL A 22 -28.93 -13.09 33.40
CA VAL A 22 -29.21 -13.86 32.18
C VAL A 22 -29.03 -15.35 32.47
N ASP A 23 -29.95 -16.19 31.96
CA ASP A 23 -29.86 -17.65 32.10
C ASP A 23 -28.58 -18.21 31.44
N GLU A 24 -28.02 -19.29 32.00
CA GLU A 24 -26.79 -19.93 31.50
C GLU A 24 -26.87 -20.27 30.00
N LYS A 25 -28.03 -20.77 29.55
CA LYS A 25 -28.21 -21.19 28.16
C LYS A 25 -28.25 -19.99 27.22
N GLU A 26 -28.90 -18.92 27.64
CA GLU A 26 -28.97 -17.65 26.89
C GLU A 26 -27.62 -16.93 26.88
N ALA A 27 -26.91 -16.90 28.02
CA ALA A 27 -25.58 -16.32 28.14
C ALA A 27 -24.58 -17.01 27.20
N ARG A 28 -24.61 -18.36 27.14
CA ARG A 28 -23.78 -19.12 26.19
C ARG A 28 -24.12 -18.85 24.74
N ALA A 29 -25.41 -18.72 24.42
CA ALA A 29 -25.87 -18.41 23.07
C ALA A 29 -25.43 -17.01 22.61
N HIS A 30 -25.53 -16.02 23.50
CA HIS A 30 -25.03 -14.65 23.24
C HIS A 30 -23.52 -14.64 23.00
N ALA A 31 -22.77 -15.35 23.84
CA ALA A 31 -21.32 -15.44 23.72
C ALA A 31 -20.89 -16.14 22.42
N GLU A 32 -21.65 -17.14 21.96
CA GLU A 32 -21.40 -17.83 20.69
C GLU A 32 -21.69 -16.94 19.49
N ALA A 33 -22.85 -16.28 19.47
CA ALA A 33 -23.24 -15.39 18.39
C ALA A 33 -22.24 -14.23 18.24
N LEU A 34 -21.74 -13.70 19.36
CA LEU A 34 -20.74 -12.64 19.35
C LEU A 34 -19.36 -13.14 18.89
N ASP A 35 -18.92 -14.34 19.30
CA ASP A 35 -17.65 -14.92 18.82
C ASP A 35 -17.68 -15.14 17.30
N VAL A 36 -18.79 -15.67 16.77
CA VAL A 36 -18.97 -15.85 15.32
C VAL A 36 -18.96 -14.49 14.60
N ALA A 37 -19.73 -13.51 15.08
CA ALA A 37 -19.78 -12.18 14.48
C ALA A 37 -18.41 -11.47 14.46
N LEU A 38 -17.60 -11.65 15.52
CA LEU A 38 -16.27 -11.06 15.62
C LEU A 38 -15.26 -11.75 14.70
N ARG A 39 -15.36 -13.08 14.52
CA ARG A 39 -14.49 -13.84 13.61
C ARG A 39 -14.73 -13.50 12.14
N ASP A 40 -15.99 -13.30 11.76
CA ASP A 40 -16.37 -13.10 10.36
C ASP A 40 -16.44 -11.62 9.96
N GLY A 41 -16.71 -10.72 10.92
CA GLY A 41 -17.03 -9.32 10.64
C GLY A 41 -15.95 -8.30 10.97
N VAL A 42 -14.89 -8.67 11.71
CA VAL A 42 -13.92 -7.69 12.23
C VAL A 42 -12.53 -7.98 11.69
N ALA A 43 -11.99 -7.04 10.91
CA ALA A 43 -10.58 -7.02 10.57
C ALA A 43 -9.77 -6.84 11.86
N ALA A 44 -8.82 -7.75 12.12
CA ALA A 44 -7.97 -7.62 13.29
C ALA A 44 -7.01 -6.43 13.11
N LYS A 45 -6.55 -5.85 14.21
CA LYS A 45 -5.56 -4.77 14.18
C LYS A 45 -4.32 -5.16 13.35
N SER A 46 -3.90 -6.42 13.42
CA SER A 46 -2.80 -6.96 12.63
C SER A 46 -3.04 -6.89 11.12
N ASP A 47 -4.29 -7.03 10.68
CA ASP A 47 -4.64 -6.94 9.25
C ASP A 47 -4.53 -5.50 8.77
N ILE A 48 -4.92 -4.55 9.62
CA ILE A 48 -4.76 -3.11 9.38
C ILE A 48 -3.28 -2.74 9.33
N ASP A 49 -2.49 -3.14 10.33
CA ASP A 49 -1.04 -2.86 10.40
C ASP A 49 -0.30 -3.46 9.16
N ARG A 50 -0.72 -4.65 8.73
CA ARG A 50 -0.20 -5.30 7.52
C ARG A 50 -0.59 -4.52 6.26
N LEU A 51 -1.82 -4.04 6.18
CA LEU A 51 -2.30 -3.25 5.05
C LEU A 51 -1.58 -1.89 4.98
N GLU A 52 -1.40 -1.21 6.12
CA GLU A 52 -0.65 0.04 6.22
C GLU A 52 0.80 -0.14 5.74
N THR A 53 1.47 -1.20 6.23
CA THR A 53 2.84 -1.54 5.79
C THR A 53 2.91 -1.78 4.29
N LYS A 54 1.92 -2.49 3.73
CA LYS A 54 1.87 -2.78 2.29
C LYS A 54 1.64 -1.51 1.47
N ILE A 55 0.70 -0.65 1.89
CA ILE A 55 0.41 0.63 1.24
C ILE A 55 1.66 1.51 1.24
N LYS A 56 2.35 1.62 2.38
CA LYS A 56 3.59 2.40 2.47
C LYS A 56 4.66 1.88 1.52
N SER A 57 4.88 0.56 1.49
CA SER A 57 5.83 -0.05 0.56
C SER A 57 5.45 0.16 -0.91
N ASP A 58 4.17 0.11 -1.25
CA ASP A 58 3.70 0.35 -2.62
C ASP A 58 3.87 1.83 -3.01
N MET A 59 3.67 2.76 -2.06
CA MET A 59 3.89 4.19 -2.25
C MET A 59 5.37 4.51 -2.48
N ASP A 60 6.27 4.02 -1.63
CA ASP A 60 7.72 4.19 -1.77
C ASP A 60 8.21 3.65 -3.14
N ARG A 61 7.67 2.50 -3.55
CA ARG A 61 7.98 1.90 -4.85
C ARG A 61 7.46 2.74 -6.01
N LEU A 62 6.29 3.36 -5.86
CA LEU A 62 5.72 4.21 -6.90
C LEU A 62 6.51 5.51 -7.05
N GLU A 63 6.90 6.14 -5.94
CA GLU A 63 7.78 7.31 -5.93
C GLU A 63 9.10 7.03 -6.66
N SER A 64 9.77 5.92 -6.32
CA SER A 64 11.02 5.53 -7.00
C SER A 64 10.85 5.29 -8.51
N LYS A 65 9.72 4.70 -8.93
CA LYS A 65 9.41 4.51 -10.36
C LYS A 65 9.18 5.84 -11.07
N ILE A 66 8.53 6.80 -10.41
CA ILE A 66 8.30 8.14 -10.97
C ILE A 66 9.63 8.87 -11.13
N GLU A 67 10.48 8.88 -10.10
CA GLU A 67 11.80 9.50 -10.16
C GLU A 67 12.66 8.90 -11.29
N THR A 68 12.70 7.57 -11.38
CA THR A 68 13.45 6.87 -12.42
C THR A 68 12.92 7.20 -13.82
N SER A 69 11.60 7.24 -13.99
CA SER A 69 10.97 7.57 -15.28
C SER A 69 11.25 9.03 -15.67
N ALA A 70 11.18 9.96 -14.71
CA ALA A 70 11.52 11.36 -14.93
C ALA A 70 12.99 11.54 -15.31
N ALA A 71 13.91 10.82 -14.65
CA ALA A 71 15.33 10.83 -14.98
C ALA A 71 15.58 10.28 -16.40
N ASN A 72 14.94 9.16 -16.75
CA ASN A 72 15.05 8.58 -18.08
C ASN A 72 14.55 9.53 -19.18
N LEU A 73 13.38 10.15 -18.98
CA LEU A 73 12.84 11.15 -19.91
C LEU A 73 13.78 12.35 -20.06
N LYS A 74 14.36 12.84 -18.96
CA LYS A 74 15.34 13.94 -19.00
C LYS A 74 16.56 13.56 -19.82
N VAL A 75 17.11 12.35 -19.64
CA VAL A 75 18.24 11.85 -20.41
C VAL A 75 17.89 11.70 -21.89
N GLU A 76 16.71 11.17 -22.20
CA GLU A 76 16.26 10.97 -23.58
C GLU A 76 16.08 12.31 -24.31
N ILE A 77 15.47 13.31 -23.65
CA ILE A 77 15.32 14.67 -24.18
C ILE A 77 16.70 15.29 -24.44
N LEU A 78 17.63 15.21 -23.48
CA LEU A 78 18.99 15.74 -23.65
C LEU A 78 19.73 15.06 -24.81
N ARG A 79 19.60 13.73 -24.93
CA ARG A 79 20.21 12.96 -26.01
C ARG A 79 19.72 13.45 -27.38
N TRP A 80 18.41 13.54 -27.58
CA TRP A 80 17.84 14.01 -28.85
C TRP A 80 18.13 15.48 -29.13
N MET A 81 18.16 16.32 -28.10
CA MET A 81 18.57 17.72 -28.23
C MET A 81 20.01 17.82 -28.77
N VAL A 82 20.96 17.06 -28.21
CA VAL A 82 22.34 17.05 -28.71
C VAL A 82 22.44 16.52 -30.14
N VAL A 83 21.73 15.42 -30.46
CA VAL A 83 21.70 14.85 -31.82
C VAL A 83 21.20 15.88 -32.84
N THR A 84 20.13 16.61 -32.53
CA THR A 84 19.59 17.64 -33.44
C THR A 84 20.52 18.84 -33.59
N GLN A 85 21.17 19.31 -32.51
CA GLN A 85 22.13 20.40 -32.60
C GLN A 85 23.36 20.03 -33.44
N LEU A 86 23.88 18.81 -33.30
CA LEU A 86 24.99 18.33 -34.12
C LEU A 86 24.59 18.19 -35.60
N ALA A 87 23.37 17.72 -35.88
CA ALA A 87 22.86 17.63 -37.25
C ALA A 87 22.71 19.00 -37.90
N VAL A 88 22.07 19.97 -37.22
CA VAL A 88 21.91 21.34 -37.71
C VAL A 88 23.27 22.03 -37.86
N GLY A 89 24.15 21.91 -36.87
CA GLY A 89 25.50 22.49 -36.91
C GLY A 89 26.35 21.93 -38.04
N GLY A 90 26.31 20.61 -38.26
CA GLY A 90 27.01 19.96 -39.38
C GLY A 90 26.48 20.40 -40.74
N LEU A 91 25.16 20.55 -40.88
CA LEU A 91 24.53 21.04 -42.11
C LEU A 91 24.95 22.49 -42.42
N LEU A 92 24.92 23.37 -41.41
CA LEU A 92 25.37 24.76 -41.56
C LEU A 92 26.86 24.84 -41.95
N PHE A 93 27.70 24.00 -41.34
CA PHE A 93 29.13 23.94 -41.67
C PHE A 93 29.37 23.49 -43.11
N ALA A 94 28.66 22.47 -43.58
CA ALA A 94 28.74 21.99 -44.97
C ALA A 94 28.30 23.06 -45.98
N ALA A 95 27.22 23.79 -45.69
CA ALA A 95 26.73 24.87 -46.55
C ALA A 95 27.74 26.04 -46.65
N LEU A 96 28.36 26.43 -45.53
CA LEU A 96 29.41 27.45 -45.52
C LEU A 96 30.67 27.02 -46.28
N ARG A 97 31.03 25.73 -46.22
CA ARG A 97 32.17 25.16 -46.95
C ARG A 97 31.96 25.12 -48.47
N PHE A 98 30.71 25.03 -48.92
CA PHE A 98 30.35 24.98 -50.34
C PHE A 98 30.27 26.38 -50.99
N THR A 99 30.05 27.41 -50.17
CA THR A 99 29.90 28.82 -50.62
C THR A 99 31.21 29.61 -50.58
N ARG A 100 32.26 29.08 -49.95
CA ARG A 100 33.65 29.58 -49.99
C ARG A 100 34.53 28.67 -50.84
#